data_AF-A0A7S1SQ09-F1
#
_entry.id   AF-A0A7S1SQ09-F1
#
_cell.length_a   1.000
_cell.length_b   1.000
_cell.length_c   1.000
_cell.angle_alpha   90.00
_cell.angle_beta   90.00
_cell.angle_gamma   90.00
#
_symmetry.space_group_name_H-M   'P 1'
#
loop_
_entity.id
_entity.type
_entity.pdbx_description
1 polymer ?
#
loop_
_entity_poly.entity_id
_entity_poly.type
_entity_poly.pdbx_seq_one_letter_code
_entity_poly.pdbx_strand_id
1 'polypeptide(L)'
;NTDPAVPKSFPLYTEALKFFRHKESMVRAGVRTLTLSVYSIRDDLVKNFVLAKPACDYFRHLAMYLCEQCQLLDTSLLAAESSSSNFSADTLDNVLAEVEDVLVYCNDVLCTACDEVSDELARRIWGDFL
;
A
#
# COMPACT_ATOMS: atom_id res chain seq x y z
N ASN A 1 14.20 21.59 26.89
CA ASN A 1 13.92 21.26 25.48
C ASN A 1 12.83 20.23 25.44
N THR A 2 11.60 20.72 25.33
CA THR A 2 10.39 19.91 25.16
C THR A 2 10.45 19.25 23.79
N ASP A 3 10.83 17.97 23.79
CA ASP A 3 10.57 17.09 22.65
C ASP A 3 9.05 17.16 22.38
N PRO A 4 8.60 17.64 21.21
CA PRO A 4 7.18 17.76 20.96
C PRO A 4 6.61 16.34 20.97
N ALA A 5 5.86 16.02 22.02
CA ALA A 5 5.38 14.67 22.27
C ALA A 5 4.63 14.16 21.03
N VAL A 6 5.23 13.21 20.32
CA VAL A 6 4.59 12.52 19.19
C VAL A 6 3.21 12.03 19.66
N PRO A 7 2.13 12.25 18.89
CA PRO A 7 0.80 11.85 19.29
C PRO A 7 0.80 10.36 19.63
N LYS A 8 0.35 10.01 20.84
CA LYS A 8 0.39 8.61 21.32
C LYS A 8 -0.55 7.70 20.54
N SER A 9 -1.52 8.25 19.82
CA SER A 9 -2.44 7.50 18.97
C SER A 9 -3.01 8.37 17.86
N PHE A 10 -3.26 7.73 16.71
CA PHE A 10 -4.10 8.26 15.63
C PHE A 10 -5.13 7.20 15.27
N PRO A 11 -6.20 7.03 16.08
CA PRO A 11 -7.10 5.88 16.00
C PRO A 11 -7.74 5.70 14.62
N LEU A 12 -8.18 6.80 13.99
CA LEU A 12 -8.80 6.74 12.68
C LEU A 12 -7.85 6.17 11.61
N TYR A 13 -6.60 6.62 11.58
CA TYR A 13 -5.57 6.08 10.69
C TYR A 13 -5.26 4.62 11.03
N THR A 14 -4.94 4.32 12.29
CA THR A 14 -4.54 2.98 12.72
C THR A 14 -5.63 1.93 12.50
N GLU A 15 -6.90 2.26 12.73
CA GLU A 15 -8.02 1.34 12.49
C GLU A 15 -8.28 1.17 10.99
N ALA A 16 -8.21 2.23 10.19
CA ALA A 16 -8.38 2.15 8.75
C ALA A 16 -7.35 1.22 8.09
N LEU A 17 -6.10 1.28 8.54
CA LEU A 17 -5.03 0.42 8.02
C LEU A 17 -5.33 -1.07 8.13
N LYS A 18 -6.17 -1.52 9.08
CA LYS A 18 -6.56 -2.93 9.20
C LYS A 18 -7.37 -3.44 7.99
N PHE A 19 -7.96 -2.53 7.23
CA PHE A 19 -8.82 -2.83 6.08
C PHE A 19 -8.12 -2.64 4.73
N PHE A 20 -6.80 -2.39 4.69
CA PHE A 20 -6.09 -2.12 3.44
C PHE A 20 -6.12 -3.28 2.43
N ARG A 21 -6.27 -4.53 2.91
CA ARG A 21 -6.43 -5.75 2.09
C ARG A 21 -7.87 -6.27 2.06
N HIS A 22 -8.86 -5.40 2.28
CA HIS A 22 -10.25 -5.82 2.28
C HIS A 22 -10.69 -6.30 0.89
N LYS A 23 -11.56 -7.32 0.84
CA LYS A 23 -12.06 -7.92 -0.40
C LYS A 23 -12.84 -6.93 -1.29
N GLU A 24 -13.58 -6.01 -0.65
CA GLU A 24 -14.35 -4.98 -1.34
C GLU A 24 -13.43 -3.83 -1.76
N SER A 25 -13.32 -3.59 -3.06
CA SER A 25 -12.50 -2.51 -3.63
C SER A 25 -12.87 -1.13 -3.10
N MET A 26 -14.17 -0.87 -2.88
CA MET A 26 -14.65 0.38 -2.29
C MET A 26 -14.11 0.62 -0.87
N VAL A 27 -13.92 -0.44 -0.08
CA VAL A 27 -13.32 -0.32 1.25
C VAL A 27 -11.84 0.04 1.13
N ARG A 28 -11.10 -0.62 0.21
CA ARG A 28 -9.69 -0.26 -0.05
C ARG A 28 -9.55 1.18 -0.53
N ALA A 29 -10.42 1.64 -1.42
CA ALA A 29 -10.45 3.02 -1.89
C ALA A 29 -10.68 4.02 -0.73
N GLY A 30 -11.55 3.69 0.21
CA GLY A 30 -11.75 4.49 1.43
C GLY A 30 -10.49 4.55 2.30
N VAL A 31 -9.81 3.42 2.51
CA VAL A 31 -8.54 3.37 3.25
C VAL A 31 -7.48 4.21 2.56
N ARG A 32 -7.31 4.09 1.24
CA ARG A 32 -6.32 4.84 0.46
C ARG A 32 -6.57 6.35 0.47
N THR A 33 -7.83 6.76 0.34
CA THR A 33 -8.20 8.18 0.41
C THR A 33 -7.84 8.75 1.79
N LEU A 34 -8.10 7.99 2.85
CA LEU A 34 -7.78 8.38 4.22
C LEU A 34 -6.27 8.47 4.44
N THR A 35 -5.49 7.48 4.03
CA THR A 35 -4.03 7.49 4.19
C THR A 35 -3.39 8.62 3.39
N LEU A 36 -3.79 8.84 2.13
CA LEU A 36 -3.31 9.98 1.33
C LEU A 36 -3.65 11.31 1.98
N SER A 37 -4.86 11.44 2.53
CA SER A 37 -5.26 12.64 3.28
C SER A 37 -4.33 12.86 4.47
N VAL A 38 -4.00 11.80 5.23
CA VAL A 38 -3.07 11.87 6.36
C VAL A 38 -1.66 12.27 5.90
N TYR A 39 -1.14 11.69 4.82
CA TYR A 39 0.19 11.98 4.29
C TYR A 39 0.30 13.41 3.71
N SER A 40 -0.82 14.01 3.31
CA SER A 40 -0.87 15.39 2.83
C SER A 40 -0.85 16.45 3.94
N ILE A 41 -1.04 16.06 5.21
CA ILE A 41 -1.04 16.98 6.35
C ILE A 41 0.40 17.46 6.60
N ARG A 42 0.62 18.77 6.48
CA ARG A 42 1.92 19.43 6.75
C ARG A 42 2.12 19.68 8.24
N ASP A 43 2.12 18.61 9.03
CA ASP A 43 2.34 18.62 10.47
C ASP A 43 3.41 17.58 10.85
N ASP A 44 4.50 18.02 11.47
CA ASP A 44 5.61 17.15 11.87
C ASP A 44 5.18 16.07 12.87
N LEU A 45 4.18 16.31 13.71
CA LEU A 45 3.66 15.31 14.64
C LEU A 45 2.97 14.16 13.90
N VAL A 46 2.20 14.47 12.85
CA VAL A 46 1.53 13.48 12.02
C VAL A 46 2.54 12.70 11.20
N LYS A 47 3.49 13.40 10.57
CA LYS A 47 4.59 12.78 9.83
C LYS A 47 5.39 11.82 10.73
N ASN A 48 5.83 12.30 11.89
CA ASN A 48 6.59 11.48 12.83
C ASN A 48 5.79 10.29 13.34
N PHE A 49 4.47 10.43 13.53
CA PHE A 49 3.61 9.30 13.89
C PHE A 49 3.58 8.23 12.81
N VAL A 50 3.35 8.62 11.54
CA VAL A 50 3.27 7.69 10.39
C VAL A 50 4.59 6.95 10.16
N LEU A 51 5.72 7.64 10.38
CA LEU A 51 7.06 7.08 10.21
C LEU A 51 7.57 6.31 11.45
N ALA A 52 6.92 6.45 12.60
CA ALA A 52 7.27 5.72 13.81
C ALA A 52 6.64 4.32 13.84
N LYS A 53 7.26 3.41 14.60
CA LYS A 53 6.65 2.12 14.90
C LYS A 53 5.42 2.31 15.80
N PRO A 54 4.33 1.54 15.59
CA PRO A 54 4.18 0.48 14.58
C PRO A 54 3.61 0.97 13.24
N ALA A 55 3.27 2.24 13.09
CA ALA A 55 2.59 2.77 11.89
C ALA A 55 3.40 2.54 10.60
N CYS A 56 4.71 2.72 10.65
CA CYS A 56 5.59 2.52 9.50
C CYS A 56 5.59 1.08 8.95
N ASP A 57 5.17 0.08 9.75
CA ASP A 57 5.08 -1.31 9.27
C ASP A 57 4.03 -1.47 8.16
N TYR A 58 3.10 -0.52 8.04
CA TYR A 58 2.16 -0.47 6.92
C TYR A 58 2.85 -0.42 5.55
N PHE A 59 3.91 0.37 5.40
CA PHE A 59 4.62 0.49 4.11
C PHE A 59 5.25 -0.85 3.70
N ARG A 60 5.77 -1.61 4.67
CA ARG A 60 6.24 -2.99 4.45
C ARG A 60 5.09 -3.91 4.08
N HIS A 61 3.97 -3.84 4.79
CA HIS A 61 2.78 -4.63 4.45
C HIS A 61 2.24 -4.32 3.05
N LEU A 62 2.31 -3.06 2.60
CA LEU A 62 1.94 -2.64 1.26
C LEU A 62 2.92 -3.18 0.20
N ALA A 63 4.22 -3.07 0.43
CA ALA A 63 5.25 -3.59 -0.47
C ALA A 63 5.13 -5.12 -0.63
N MET A 64 4.97 -5.86 0.47
CA MET A 64 4.71 -7.31 0.43
C MET A 64 3.43 -7.62 -0.33
N TYR A 65 2.35 -6.85 -0.12
CA TYR A 65 1.09 -7.08 -0.84
C TYR A 65 1.25 -6.88 -2.35
N LEU A 66 1.97 -5.84 -2.78
CA LEU A 66 2.31 -5.65 -4.19
C LEU A 66 3.09 -6.85 -4.76
N CYS A 67 4.11 -7.32 -4.04
CA CYS A 67 4.89 -8.49 -4.44
C CYS A 67 4.00 -9.74 -4.60
N GLU A 68 3.11 -10.01 -3.63
CA GLU A 68 2.14 -11.10 -3.71
C GLU A 68 1.22 -11.00 -4.94
N GLN A 69 0.74 -9.79 -5.28
CA GLN A 69 -0.10 -9.58 -6.47
C GLN A 69 0.69 -9.79 -7.77
N CYS A 70 1.95 -9.35 -7.84
CA CYS A 70 2.82 -9.60 -8.99
C CYS A 70 3.12 -11.09 -9.17
N GLN A 71 3.35 -11.84 -8.09
CA GLN A 71 3.55 -13.29 -8.14
C GLN A 71 2.29 -14.03 -8.60
N LEU A 72 1.11 -13.58 -8.16
CA LEU A 72 -0.16 -14.12 -8.62
C LEU A 72 -0.36 -13.85 -10.12
N LEU A 73 0.00 -12.67 -10.61
CA LEU A 73 -0.03 -12.33 -12.03
C LEU A 73 0.91 -13.23 -12.84
N ASP A 74 2.15 -13.40 -12.40
CA ASP A 74 3.14 -14.26 -13.06
C ASP A 74 2.64 -15.71 -13.19
N THR A 75 2.14 -16.27 -12.08
CA THR A 75 1.56 -17.63 -12.06
C THR A 75 0.35 -17.74 -12.98
N SER A 76 -0.49 -16.70 -13.02
CA SER A 76 -1.69 -16.65 -13.88
C SER A 76 -1.32 -16.60 -15.36
N LEU A 77 -0.29 -15.84 -15.73
CA LEU A 77 0.22 -15.77 -17.10
C LEU A 77 0.77 -17.13 -17.56
N LEU A 78 1.61 -17.78 -16.73
CA LEU A 78 2.15 -19.11 -17.02
C LEU A 78 1.04 -20.16 -17.22
N ALA A 79 -0.01 -20.10 -16.40
CA ALA A 79 -1.16 -21.00 -16.50
C ALA A 79 -1.97 -20.76 -17.79
N ALA A 80 -2.10 -19.51 -18.24
CA ALA A 80 -2.77 -19.14 -19.47
C ALA A 80 -1.98 -19.58 -20.73
N GLU A 81 -0.66 -19.42 -20.73
CA GLU A 81 0.21 -19.82 -21.84
C GLU A 81 0.25 -21.35 -22.06
N SER A 82 0.14 -22.12 -20.98
CA SER A 82 0.27 -23.59 -21.00
C SER A 82 -0.89 -24.33 -21.70
N SER A 83 -1.84 -23.63 -22.33
CA SER A 83 -2.88 -24.15 -23.25
C SER A 83 -3.75 -25.31 -22.69
N SER A 84 -3.70 -25.56 -21.39
CA SER A 84 -4.29 -26.73 -20.71
C SER A 84 -5.30 -26.36 -19.64
N SER A 85 -5.59 -25.07 -19.45
CA SER A 85 -6.48 -24.57 -18.42
C SER A 85 -7.64 -23.79 -19.05
N ASN A 86 -8.84 -24.00 -18.49
CA ASN A 86 -9.98 -23.09 -18.66
C ASN A 86 -9.72 -21.75 -17.92
N PHE A 87 -8.50 -21.21 -18.01
CA PHE A 87 -8.18 -19.94 -17.37
C PHE A 87 -8.86 -18.84 -18.18
N SER A 88 -9.94 -18.30 -17.62
CA SER A 88 -10.70 -17.25 -18.30
C SER A 88 -9.86 -15.99 -18.38
N ALA A 89 -9.91 -15.31 -19.52
CA ALA A 89 -9.36 -13.96 -19.67
C ALA A 89 -9.84 -13.05 -18.52
N ASP A 90 -11.10 -13.22 -18.08
CA ASP A 90 -11.65 -12.52 -16.92
C ASP A 90 -10.84 -12.70 -15.63
N THR A 91 -10.26 -13.89 -15.39
CA THR A 91 -9.44 -14.12 -14.18
C THR A 91 -8.12 -13.35 -14.30
N LEU A 92 -7.50 -13.36 -15.48
CA LEU A 92 -6.29 -12.60 -15.75
C LEU A 92 -6.53 -11.10 -15.59
N ASP A 93 -7.62 -10.60 -16.18
CA ASP A 93 -8.00 -9.18 -16.13
C ASP A 93 -8.23 -8.73 -14.68
N ASN A 94 -8.87 -9.56 -13.85
CA ASN A 94 -9.06 -9.25 -12.43
C ASN A 94 -7.72 -9.17 -11.66
N VAL A 95 -6.79 -10.09 -11.91
CA VAL A 95 -5.47 -10.07 -11.25
C VAL A 95 -4.65 -8.87 -11.71
N LEU A 96 -4.67 -8.57 -13.01
CA LEU A 96 -3.99 -7.41 -13.58
C LEU A 96 -4.55 -6.10 -13.00
N ALA A 97 -5.87 -5.99 -12.91
CA ALA A 97 -6.53 -4.83 -12.32
C ALA A 97 -6.13 -4.63 -10.84
N GLU A 98 -5.95 -5.69 -10.07
CA GLU A 98 -5.48 -5.57 -8.68
C GLU A 98 -4.02 -5.11 -8.59
N VAL A 99 -3.13 -5.61 -9.48
CA VAL A 99 -1.74 -5.13 -9.56
C VAL A 99 -1.72 -3.64 -9.93
N GLU A 100 -2.48 -3.24 -10.95
CA GLU A 100 -2.60 -1.85 -11.36
C GLU A 100 -3.09 -0.96 -10.22
N ASP A 101 -4.15 -1.38 -9.53
CA ASP A 101 -4.77 -0.65 -8.42
C ASP A 101 -3.79 -0.43 -7.24
N VAL A 102 -2.94 -1.42 -6.93
CA VAL A 102 -1.89 -1.27 -5.92
C VAL A 102 -0.76 -0.35 -6.42
N LEU A 103 -0.34 -0.48 -7.68
CA LEU A 103 0.72 0.36 -8.27
C LEU A 103 0.31 1.83 -8.34
N VAL A 104 -0.93 2.12 -8.76
CA VAL A 104 -1.48 3.48 -8.78
C VAL A 104 -1.45 4.09 -7.39
N TYR A 105 -1.87 3.34 -6.38
CA TYR A 105 -1.81 3.83 -5.00
C TYR A 105 -0.37 4.04 -4.50
N CYS A 106 0.55 3.13 -4.81
CA CYS A 106 1.97 3.33 -4.48
C CYS A 106 2.52 4.60 -5.15
N ASN A 107 2.18 4.84 -6.41
CA ASN A 107 2.54 6.05 -7.13
C ASN A 107 1.96 7.31 -6.46
N ASP A 108 0.69 7.28 -6.05
CA ASP A 108 0.07 8.40 -5.35
C ASP A 108 0.80 8.71 -4.03
N VAL A 109 1.20 7.68 -3.28
CA VAL A 109 1.99 7.85 -2.05
C VAL A 109 3.37 8.44 -2.36
N LEU A 110 4.07 7.95 -3.38
CA LEU A 110 5.37 8.49 -3.81
C LEU A 110 5.28 9.94 -4.29
N CYS A 111 4.13 10.34 -4.84
CA CYS A 111 3.84 11.70 -5.28
C CYS A 111 3.24 12.59 -4.18
N THR A 112 3.15 12.10 -2.93
CA THR A 112 2.73 12.97 -1.80
C THR A 112 3.76 14.06 -1.55
N ALA A 113 3.33 15.15 -0.93
CA ALA A 113 4.19 16.28 -0.59
C ALA A 113 5.12 16.02 0.61
N CYS A 114 5.30 14.76 1.03
CA CYS A 114 6.13 14.36 2.17
C CYS A 114 7.22 13.41 1.70
N ASP A 115 8.40 13.97 1.43
CA ASP A 115 9.56 13.22 0.92
C ASP A 115 9.93 12.04 1.83
N GLU A 116 9.81 12.18 3.16
CA GLU A 116 10.16 11.12 4.09
C GLU A 116 9.20 9.92 4.04
N VAL A 117 7.91 10.16 3.74
CA VAL A 117 6.93 9.09 3.51
C VAL A 117 7.20 8.39 2.17
N SER A 118 7.49 9.17 1.14
CA SER A 118 7.88 8.65 -0.17
C SER A 118 9.15 7.79 -0.07
N ASP A 119 10.17 8.25 0.66
CA ASP A 119 11.42 7.53 0.91
C ASP A 119 11.19 6.24 1.71
N GLU A 120 10.30 6.26 2.71
CA GLU A 120 9.93 5.07 3.46
C GLU A 120 9.28 4.02 2.56
N LEU A 121 8.30 4.41 1.75
CA LEU A 121 7.66 3.48 0.82
C LEU A 121 8.65 2.94 -0.22
N ALA A 122 9.43 3.81 -0.86
CA ALA A 122 10.41 3.41 -1.87
C ALA A 122 11.40 2.41 -1.28
N ARG A 123 11.91 2.66 -0.07
CA ARG A 123 12.83 1.71 0.57
C ARG A 123 12.21 0.34 0.83
N ARG A 124 10.91 0.28 1.21
CA ARG A 124 10.22 -1.00 1.45
C ARG A 124 9.97 -1.75 0.16
N ILE A 125 9.50 -1.05 -0.88
CA ILE A 125 9.28 -1.66 -2.19
C ILE A 125 10.60 -2.25 -2.70
N TRP A 126 11.68 -1.47 -2.74
CA TRP A 126 12.96 -1.97 -3.26
C TRP A 126 13.62 -3.02 -2.37
N GLY A 127 13.39 -2.98 -1.06
CA GLY A 127 13.94 -3.94 -0.10
C GLY A 127 13.20 -5.28 -0.05
N ASP A 128 11.91 -5.31 -0.40
CA ASP A 128 11.10 -6.55 -0.38
C ASP A 128 11.01 -7.20 -1.79
N PHE A 129 11.35 -6.48 -2.87
CA PHE A 129 11.33 -7.00 -4.25
C PHE A 129 12.64 -7.67 -4.71
N LEU A 130 13.77 -7.43 -4.02
CA LEU A 130 15.11 -7.98 -4.30
C LEU A 130 15.62 -8.79 -3.11
#